data_AF-A0A3E4QPA5-F1
#
_entry.id   AF-A0A3E4QPA5-F1
#
_cell.length_a   1.000
_cell.length_b   1.000
_cell.length_c   1.000
_cell.angle_alpha   90.00
_cell.angle_beta   90.00
_cell.angle_gamma   90.00
#
_symmetry.space_group_name_H-M   'P 1'
#
loop_
_entity.id
_entity.type
_entity.pdbx_description
1 polymer ?
#
loop_
_entity_poly.entity_id
_entity_poly.type
_entity_poly.pdbx_seq_one_letter_code
_entity_poly.pdbx_strand_id
1 'polypeptide(L)'
;MARAGIGVDIVEIARMESILKRTPSFATRVFTDEERAYCESSNRPAAHYACRFAAREAVLKALGTGFSSGIGRRDVSVSRDAFGKPVAVLNGRALEIAQDLGIVEVAISLSFTNDVVVANAMTITEDARPKQKPDRESEKARIARSFRGAKSVLEELERVQDAELVSISGESQITE
;
A
#
# COMPACT_ATOMS: atom_id res chain seq x y z
N MET A 1 -5.56 -9.33 17.44
CA MET A 1 -5.79 -9.64 16.01
C MET A 1 -5.98 -8.33 15.28
N ALA A 2 -5.09 -8.00 14.35
CA ALA A 2 -5.22 -6.81 13.52
C ALA A 2 -6.46 -6.98 12.63
N ARG A 3 -7.43 -6.07 12.75
CA ARG A 3 -8.70 -6.15 12.00
C ARG A 3 -8.61 -5.17 10.83
N ALA A 4 -8.82 -5.68 9.62
CA ALA A 4 -9.03 -4.83 8.45
C ALA A 4 -10.31 -4.01 8.66
N GLY A 5 -10.19 -2.70 8.58
CA GLY A 5 -11.27 -1.73 8.66
C GLY A 5 -11.57 -1.10 7.29
N ILE A 6 -12.84 -0.76 7.10
CA ILE A 6 -13.34 -0.04 5.93
C ILE A 6 -14.10 1.20 6.37
N GLY A 7 -14.06 2.25 5.56
CA GLY A 7 -14.82 3.46 5.79
C GLY A 7 -15.30 4.05 4.48
N VAL A 8 -16.55 4.53 4.50
CA VAL A 8 -17.17 5.25 3.40
C VAL A 8 -17.75 6.55 3.92
N ASP A 9 -17.60 7.61 3.15
CA ASP A 9 -18.22 8.89 3.44
C ASP A 9 -18.74 9.59 2.19
N ILE A 10 -19.82 10.37 2.37
CA ILE A 10 -20.41 11.18 1.33
C ILE A 10 -20.57 12.62 1.81
N VAL A 11 -20.19 13.58 0.95
CA VAL A 11 -20.27 15.01 1.27
C VAL A 11 -20.92 15.75 0.12
N GLU A 12 -21.96 16.53 0.43
CA GLU A 12 -22.55 17.47 -0.51
C GLU A 12 -21.61 18.67 -0.74
N ILE A 13 -21.31 18.96 -2.00
CA ILE A 13 -20.43 20.06 -2.40
C ILE A 13 -21.07 21.41 -2.05
N ALA A 14 -22.37 21.56 -2.25
CA ALA A 14 -23.11 22.77 -1.89
C ALA A 14 -23.04 23.06 -0.38
N ARG A 15 -23.06 22.02 0.46
CA ARG A 15 -22.90 22.17 1.91
C ARG A 15 -21.49 22.62 2.28
N MET A 16 -20.45 22.05 1.65
CA MET A 16 -19.07 22.50 1.84
C MET A 16 -18.90 23.97 1.42
N GLU A 17 -19.44 24.34 0.26
CA GLU A 17 -19.42 25.72 -0.23
C GLU A 17 -20.08 26.70 0.74
N SER A 18 -21.26 26.34 1.26
CA SER A 18 -21.96 27.14 2.27
C SER A 18 -21.14 27.31 3.56
N ILE A 19 -20.48 26.25 4.03
CA ILE A 19 -19.61 26.31 5.21
C ILE A 19 -18.41 27.24 4.96
N LEU A 20 -17.74 27.11 3.81
CA LEU A 20 -16.58 27.93 3.48
C LEU A 20 -16.94 29.41 3.36
N LYS A 21 -18.10 29.74 2.75
CA LYS A 21 -18.61 31.11 2.66
C LYS A 21 -19.01 31.68 4.02
N ARG A 22 -19.77 30.92 4.81
CA ARG A 22 -20.28 31.38 6.11
C ARG A 22 -19.19 31.44 7.19
N THR A 23 -18.16 30.61 7.08
CA THR A 23 -17.10 30.51 8.08
C THR A 23 -15.74 30.36 7.40
N PRO A 24 -15.13 31.46 6.93
CA PRO A 24 -13.84 31.42 6.23
C PRO A 24 -12.70 30.77 7.06
N SER A 25 -12.74 30.91 8.39
CA SER A 25 -11.79 30.27 9.29
C SER A 25 -11.90 28.74 9.33
N PHE A 26 -12.99 28.14 8.83
CA PHE A 26 -13.17 26.70 8.76
C PHE A 26 -12.05 26.05 7.96
N ALA A 27 -11.74 26.59 6.78
CA ALA A 27 -10.71 26.01 5.91
C ALA A 27 -9.37 25.93 6.65
N THR A 28 -8.99 27.04 7.29
CA THR A 28 -7.75 27.11 8.07
C THR A 28 -7.74 26.17 9.27
N ARG A 29 -8.87 25.90 9.93
CA ARG A 29 -8.89 25.03 11.13
C ARG A 29 -8.91 23.54 10.80
N VAL A 30 -9.47 23.17 9.64
CA VAL A 30 -9.72 21.76 9.29
C VAL A 30 -8.65 21.21 8.37
N PHE A 31 -8.19 21.99 7.40
CA PHE A 31 -7.26 21.52 6.38
C PHE A 31 -5.85 21.99 6.65
N THR A 32 -4.87 21.25 6.14
CA THR A 32 -3.46 21.65 6.15
C THR A 32 -3.19 22.73 5.10
N ASP A 33 -2.03 23.37 5.17
CA ASP A 33 -1.65 24.40 4.21
C ASP A 33 -1.49 23.83 2.79
N GLU A 34 -0.93 22.61 2.68
CA GLU A 34 -0.83 21.86 1.43
C GLU A 34 -2.21 21.54 0.84
N GLU A 35 -3.15 21.06 1.66
CA GLU A 35 -4.50 20.77 1.21
C GLU A 35 -5.22 22.02 0.71
N ARG A 36 -5.09 23.13 1.44
CA ARG A 36 -5.67 24.43 1.04
C ARG A 36 -5.07 24.90 -0.28
N ALA A 37 -3.75 24.94 -0.40
CA ALA A 37 -3.08 25.37 -1.63
C ALA A 37 -3.56 24.54 -2.84
N TYR A 38 -3.69 23.22 -2.68
CA TYR A 38 -4.24 22.37 -3.72
C TYR A 38 -5.70 22.70 -4.06
N CYS A 39 -6.57 22.84 -3.06
CA CYS A 39 -7.99 23.11 -3.30
C CYS A 39 -8.20 24.47 -3.99
N GLU A 40 -7.48 25.51 -3.55
CA GLU A 40 -7.58 26.86 -4.13
C GLU A 40 -7.01 26.96 -5.55
N SER A 41 -6.10 26.06 -5.94
CA SER A 41 -5.57 26.00 -7.31
C SER A 41 -6.55 25.40 -8.34
N SER A 42 -7.66 24.79 -7.87
CA SER A 42 -8.65 24.16 -8.73
C SER A 42 -9.72 25.16 -9.18
N ASN A 43 -10.28 24.95 -10.37
CA ASN A 43 -11.45 25.70 -10.84
C ASN A 43 -12.71 25.46 -9.99
N ARG A 44 -12.71 24.44 -9.13
CA ARG A 44 -13.84 24.09 -8.25
C ARG A 44 -13.39 23.87 -6.79
N PRO A 45 -12.89 24.89 -6.07
CA PRO A 45 -12.28 24.71 -4.76
C PRO A 45 -13.17 23.98 -3.75
N ALA A 46 -14.46 24.32 -3.69
CA ALA A 46 -15.41 23.68 -2.78
C ALA A 46 -15.54 22.17 -2.99
N ALA A 47 -15.47 21.69 -4.25
CA ALA A 47 -15.50 20.26 -4.55
C ALA A 47 -14.24 19.56 -4.03
N HIS A 48 -13.07 20.17 -4.19
CA HIS A 48 -11.82 19.61 -3.68
C HIS A 48 -11.74 19.63 -2.16
N TYR A 49 -12.25 20.68 -1.49
CA TYR A 49 -12.41 20.68 -0.04
C TYR A 49 -13.36 19.59 0.45
N ALA A 50 -14.48 19.38 -0.25
CA ALA A 50 -15.40 18.29 0.04
C ALA A 50 -14.71 16.93 -0.12
N CYS A 51 -13.87 16.72 -1.16
CA CYS A 51 -13.03 15.53 -1.31
C CYS A 51 -12.08 15.30 -0.13
N ARG A 52 -11.39 16.35 0.33
CA ARG A 52 -10.48 16.24 1.48
C ARG A 52 -11.22 15.94 2.77
N PHE A 53 -12.41 16.51 2.94
CA PHE A 53 -13.25 16.27 4.11
C PHE A 53 -13.83 14.85 4.12
N ALA A 54 -14.40 14.39 3.00
CA ALA A 54 -14.94 13.05 2.85
C ALA A 54 -13.85 11.98 3.06
N ALA A 55 -12.66 12.18 2.49
CA ALA A 55 -11.53 11.29 2.69
C ALA A 55 -11.16 11.15 4.18
N ARG A 56 -11.15 12.28 4.89
CA ARG A 56 -10.85 12.32 6.32
C ARG A 56 -11.85 11.51 7.13
N GLU A 57 -13.15 11.73 6.89
CA GLU A 57 -14.20 10.97 7.56
C GLU A 57 -14.14 9.47 7.23
N ALA A 58 -13.92 9.12 5.95
CA ALA A 58 -13.78 7.73 5.53
C ALA A 58 -12.59 7.05 6.24
N VAL A 59 -11.44 7.71 6.34
CA VAL A 59 -10.28 7.20 7.07
C VAL A 59 -10.59 7.00 8.55
N LEU A 60 -11.20 8.00 9.21
CA LEU A 60 -11.56 7.90 10.64
C LEU A 60 -12.59 6.81 10.92
N LYS A 61 -13.50 6.54 9.98
CA LYS A 61 -14.44 5.41 10.04
C LYS A 61 -13.71 4.08 9.88
N ALA A 62 -12.74 4.00 8.96
CA ALA A 62 -11.93 2.80 8.77
C ALA A 62 -11.06 2.48 9.99
N LEU A 63 -10.59 3.50 10.72
CA LEU A 63 -9.90 3.35 12.02
C LEU A 63 -10.84 2.99 13.18
N GLY A 64 -12.16 3.08 12.99
CA GLY A 64 -13.15 2.78 14.03
C GLY A 64 -13.32 3.87 15.11
N THR A 65 -12.83 5.09 14.87
CA THR A 65 -12.79 6.17 15.87
C THR A 65 -13.80 7.28 15.59
N GLY A 66 -14.03 7.63 14.32
CA GLY A 66 -14.65 8.92 13.96
C GLY A 66 -13.81 10.12 14.45
N PHE A 67 -14.42 11.32 14.55
CA PHE A 67 -13.81 12.51 15.17
C PHE A 67 -13.86 12.47 16.71
N SER A 68 -13.63 11.30 17.30
CA SER A 68 -13.60 11.12 18.75
C SER A 68 -12.18 10.74 19.20
N SER A 69 -12.02 10.29 20.45
CA SER A 69 -10.76 9.70 20.92
C SER A 69 -9.55 10.64 20.91
N GLY A 70 -9.79 11.96 21.00
CA GLY A 70 -8.74 12.98 21.02
C GLY A 70 -8.15 13.30 19.64
N ILE A 71 -8.72 12.78 18.55
CA ILE A 71 -8.20 13.02 17.20
C ILE A 71 -8.39 14.48 16.80
N GLY A 72 -7.26 15.14 16.53
CA GLY A 72 -7.23 16.49 16.01
C GLY A 72 -7.80 16.55 14.59
N ARG A 73 -8.40 17.69 14.23
CA ARG A 73 -9.00 17.83 12.90
C ARG A 73 -7.98 17.62 11.78
N ARG A 74 -6.70 17.96 12.01
CA ARG A 74 -5.60 17.86 11.04
C ARG A 74 -4.79 16.56 11.15
N ASP A 75 -5.16 15.66 12.05
CA ASP A 75 -4.44 14.39 12.26
C ASP A 75 -4.58 13.43 11.08
N VAL A 76 -5.54 13.67 10.18
CA VAL A 76 -5.72 12.90 8.96
C VAL A 76 -5.82 13.86 7.79
N SER A 77 -4.82 13.95 6.93
CA SER A 77 -4.83 14.79 5.72
C SER A 77 -4.69 13.95 4.45
N VAL A 78 -4.95 14.54 3.28
CA VAL A 78 -4.75 13.87 1.99
C VAL A 78 -3.73 14.61 1.15
N SER A 79 -2.62 13.94 0.86
CA SER A 79 -1.61 14.36 -0.12
C SER A 79 -1.80 13.59 -1.44
N ARG A 80 -0.86 13.72 -2.36
CA ARG A 80 -0.84 12.99 -3.64
C ARG A 80 0.56 12.45 -3.91
N ASP A 81 0.62 11.27 -4.51
CA ASP A 81 1.89 10.74 -5.01
C ASP A 81 2.32 11.41 -6.33
N ALA A 82 3.48 10.99 -6.85
CA ALA A 82 4.04 11.52 -8.10
C ALA A 82 3.14 11.30 -9.33
N PHE A 83 2.20 10.35 -9.27
CA PHE A 83 1.24 10.05 -10.34
C PHE A 83 -0.13 10.71 -10.09
N GLY A 84 -0.25 11.50 -9.02
CA GLY A 84 -1.48 12.21 -8.65
C GLY A 84 -2.48 11.36 -7.87
N LYS A 85 -2.16 10.12 -7.51
CA LYS A 85 -3.04 9.26 -6.69
C LYS A 85 -3.17 9.88 -5.29
N PRO A 86 -4.38 9.99 -4.73
CA PRO A 86 -4.56 10.50 -3.38
C PRO A 86 -3.98 9.53 -2.34
N VAL A 87 -3.27 10.07 -1.35
CA VAL A 87 -2.62 9.32 -0.27
C VAL A 87 -3.09 9.87 1.07
N ALA A 88 -3.59 9.01 1.95
CA ALA A 88 -3.93 9.38 3.32
C ALA A 88 -2.64 9.53 4.15
N VAL A 89 -2.54 10.64 4.87
CA VAL A 89 -1.42 10.95 5.76
C VAL A 89 -1.99 11.03 7.18
N LEU A 90 -1.51 10.15 8.06
CA LEU A 90 -1.89 10.11 9.46
C LEU A 90 -0.80 10.77 10.30
N ASN A 91 -1.20 11.63 11.23
CA ASN A 91 -0.37 12.31 12.19
C ASN A 91 -1.04 12.30 13.57
N GLY A 92 -0.29 12.68 14.60
CA GLY A 92 -0.82 12.84 15.96
C GLY A 92 -1.57 11.60 16.44
N ARG A 93 -2.76 11.81 17.00
CA ARG A 93 -3.52 10.73 17.63
C ARG A 93 -4.03 9.69 16.63
N ALA A 94 -4.31 10.08 15.39
CA ALA A 94 -4.74 9.13 14.35
C ALA A 94 -3.62 8.15 13.96
N LEU A 95 -2.37 8.62 13.94
CA LEU A 95 -1.21 7.76 13.67
C LEU A 95 -0.96 6.77 14.80
N GLU A 96 -1.02 7.22 16.06
CA GLU A 96 -0.89 6.35 17.24
C GLU A 96 -1.92 5.21 17.21
N ILE A 97 -3.19 5.54 16.97
CA ILE A 97 -4.27 4.55 16.89
C ILE A 97 -4.02 3.56 15.74
N ALA A 98 -3.57 4.04 14.58
CA ALA A 98 -3.26 3.15 13.46
C ALA A 98 -2.13 2.17 13.81
N GLN A 99 -1.09 2.64 14.51
CA GLN A 99 0.02 1.82 14.97
C GLN A 99 -0.43 0.77 16.01
N ASP A 100 -1.24 1.17 16.99
CA ASP A 100 -1.81 0.27 17.99
C ASP A 100 -2.67 -0.85 17.36
N LEU A 101 -3.34 -0.55 16.24
CA LEU A 101 -4.13 -1.50 15.46
C LEU A 101 -3.30 -2.35 14.49
N GLY A 102 -1.99 -2.10 14.37
CA GLY A 102 -1.11 -2.79 13.42
C GLY A 102 -1.37 -2.43 11.94
N ILE A 103 -1.92 -1.25 11.70
CA ILE A 103 -2.21 -0.72 10.36
C ILE A 103 -0.94 -0.08 9.81
N VAL A 104 -0.53 -0.51 8.62
CA VAL A 104 0.69 -0.04 7.94
C VAL A 104 0.39 0.89 6.77
N GLU A 105 -0.85 0.90 6.30
CA GLU A 105 -1.29 1.75 5.20
C GLU A 105 -2.82 1.97 5.27
N VAL A 106 -3.28 3.14 4.82
CA VAL A 106 -4.71 3.39 4.56
C VAL A 106 -4.89 3.76 3.10
N ALA A 107 -5.37 2.81 2.31
CA ALA A 107 -5.68 3.04 0.90
C ALA A 107 -6.99 3.84 0.78
N ILE A 108 -6.96 4.93 0.03
CA ILE A 108 -8.13 5.77 -0.21
C ILE A 108 -8.45 5.89 -1.70
N SER A 109 -9.74 6.06 -2.00
CA SER A 109 -10.25 6.36 -3.34
C SER A 109 -11.33 7.42 -3.27
N LEU A 110 -11.30 8.36 -4.20
CA LEU A 110 -12.18 9.53 -4.23
C LEU A 110 -12.88 9.60 -5.58
N SER A 111 -14.17 9.88 -5.57
CA SER A 111 -14.96 10.17 -6.76
C SER A 111 -15.95 11.27 -6.46
N PHE A 112 -16.24 12.13 -7.43
CA PHE A 112 -17.20 13.22 -7.24
C PHE A 112 -17.93 13.58 -8.52
N THR A 113 -19.15 14.08 -8.35
CA THR A 113 -19.99 14.63 -9.42
C THR A 113 -20.09 16.14 -9.27
N ASN A 114 -21.11 16.76 -9.87
CA ASN A 114 -21.38 18.17 -9.64
C ASN A 114 -21.88 18.47 -8.23
N ASP A 115 -22.53 17.50 -7.58
CA ASP A 115 -23.31 17.73 -6.37
C ASP A 115 -22.70 17.06 -5.14
N VAL A 116 -22.10 15.89 -5.32
CA VAL A 116 -21.65 15.04 -4.22
C VAL A 116 -20.24 14.50 -4.44
N VAL A 117 -19.57 14.26 -3.33
CA VAL A 117 -18.31 13.53 -3.27
C VAL A 117 -18.50 12.25 -2.49
N VAL A 118 -17.89 11.17 -2.95
CA VAL A 118 -17.77 9.89 -2.24
C VAL A 118 -16.28 9.63 -1.97
N ALA A 119 -15.97 9.21 -0.75
CA ALA A 119 -14.65 8.72 -0.38
C ALA A 119 -14.74 7.32 0.23
N ASN A 120 -13.85 6.44 -0.21
CA ASN A 120 -13.64 5.11 0.36
C ASN A 120 -12.25 5.05 0.99
N ALA A 121 -12.15 4.39 2.14
CA ALA A 121 -10.90 4.11 2.83
C ALA A 121 -10.85 2.64 3.27
N MET A 122 -9.68 2.02 3.16
CA MET A 122 -9.41 0.66 3.60
C MET A 122 -8.08 0.63 4.33
N THR A 123 -8.08 0.12 5.55
CA THR A 123 -6.85 -0.06 6.32
C THR A 123 -6.19 -1.37 5.91
N ILE A 124 -4.89 -1.35 5.70
CA ILE A 124 -4.08 -2.51 5.36
C ILE A 124 -3.13 -2.76 6.53
N THR A 125 -3.17 -3.99 7.05
CA THR A 125 -2.22 -4.48 8.05
C THR A 125 -1.06 -5.17 7.35
N GLU A 126 0.06 -5.38 8.05
CA GLU A 126 1.24 -6.04 7.46
C GLU A 126 0.88 -7.42 6.87
N ASP A 127 0.08 -8.21 7.58
CA ASP A 127 -0.37 -9.53 7.13
C ASP A 127 -1.28 -9.49 5.89
N ALA A 128 -2.03 -8.40 5.72
CA ALA A 128 -2.96 -8.21 4.60
C ALA A 128 -2.32 -7.53 3.38
N ARG A 129 -1.07 -7.05 3.51
CA ARG A 129 -0.37 -6.38 2.41
C ARG A 129 -0.17 -7.37 1.26
N PRO A 130 -0.56 -7.02 0.02
CA PRO A 130 -0.31 -7.87 -1.14
C PRO A 130 1.20 -8.12 -1.28
N LYS A 131 1.62 -9.37 -1.13
CA LYS A 131 3.02 -9.76 -1.39
C LYS A 131 3.33 -9.47 -2.85
N GLN A 132 4.46 -8.79 -3.12
CA GLN A 132 4.92 -8.62 -4.50
C GLN A 132 5.03 -10.00 -5.14
N LYS A 133 4.43 -10.18 -6.31
CA LYS A 133 4.62 -11.43 -7.06
C LYS A 133 6.11 -11.56 -7.32
N PRO A 134 6.74 -12.69 -6.99
CA PRO A 134 8.14 -12.90 -7.32
C PRO A 134 8.31 -12.69 -8.82
N ASP A 135 9.41 -12.04 -9.19
CA ASP A 135 9.76 -11.87 -10.59
C ASP A 135 9.93 -13.25 -11.23
N ARG A 136 9.00 -13.60 -12.12
CA ARG A 136 8.96 -14.89 -12.79
C ARG A 136 10.20 -15.14 -13.64
N GLU A 137 10.86 -14.09 -14.14
CA GLU A 137 12.11 -14.22 -14.89
C GLU A 137 13.27 -14.61 -13.96
N SER A 138 13.42 -13.92 -12.83
CA SER A 138 14.38 -14.27 -11.78
C SER A 138 14.18 -15.70 -11.24
N GLU A 139 12.93 -16.14 -11.07
CA GLU A 139 12.62 -17.47 -10.55
C GLU A 139 12.95 -18.59 -11.55
N LYS A 140 12.60 -18.41 -12.83
CA LYS A 140 13.05 -19.33 -13.90
C LYS A 140 14.56 -19.38 -14.01
N ALA A 141 15.23 -18.22 -13.93
CA ALA A 141 16.69 -18.15 -13.98
C ALA A 141 17.34 -18.87 -12.79
N ARG A 142 16.76 -18.75 -11.58
CA ARG A 142 17.22 -19.45 -10.37
C ARG A 142 17.06 -20.96 -10.50
N ILE A 143 15.88 -21.41 -10.94
CA ILE A 143 15.58 -22.83 -11.17
C ILE A 143 16.53 -23.42 -12.23
N ALA A 144 16.70 -22.75 -13.37
CA ALA A 144 17.61 -23.19 -14.42
C ALA A 144 19.07 -23.30 -13.94
N ARG A 145 19.50 -22.42 -13.03
CA ARG A 145 20.84 -22.46 -12.43
C ARG A 145 21.00 -23.65 -11.48
N SER A 146 19.99 -23.95 -10.66
CA SER A 146 19.97 -25.14 -9.80
C SER A 146 19.99 -26.44 -10.60
N PHE A 147 19.22 -26.52 -11.70
CA PHE A 147 19.24 -27.69 -12.60
C PHE A 147 20.60 -27.90 -13.25
N ARG A 148 21.26 -26.83 -13.73
CA ARG A 148 22.62 -26.93 -14.29
C ARG A 148 23.63 -27.42 -13.26
N GLY A 149 23.56 -26.90 -12.03
CA GLY A 149 24.41 -27.35 -10.94
C GLY A 149 24.23 -28.84 -10.63
N ALA A 150 22.97 -29.29 -10.48
CA ALA A 150 22.66 -30.69 -10.24
C ALA A 150 23.14 -31.61 -11.39
N LYS A 151 22.98 -31.18 -12.65
CA LYS A 151 23.45 -31.95 -13.81
C LYS A 151 24.98 -32.08 -13.83
N SER A 152 25.71 -31.02 -13.50
CA SER A 152 27.17 -31.05 -13.41
C SER A 152 27.66 -32.05 -12.37
N VAL A 153 27.00 -32.14 -11.22
CA VAL A 153 27.35 -33.11 -10.17
C VAL A 153 27.12 -34.54 -10.62
N LEU A 154 26.01 -34.80 -11.33
CA LEU A 154 25.72 -36.13 -11.88
C LEU A 154 26.76 -36.55 -12.94
N GLU A 155 27.11 -35.64 -13.85
CA GLU A 155 28.13 -35.90 -14.88
C GLU A 155 29.52 -36.17 -14.25
N GLU A 156 29.82 -35.55 -13.11
CA GLU A 156 31.07 -35.80 -12.38
C GLU A 156 31.06 -37.18 -11.70
N LEU A 157 29.94 -37.57 -11.08
CA LEU A 157 29.78 -38.90 -10.47
C LEU A 157 29.84 -40.03 -11.50
N GLU A 158 29.25 -39.86 -12.67
CA GLU A 158 29.33 -40.83 -13.78
C GLU A 158 30.77 -41.02 -14.24
N ARG A 159 31.55 -39.93 -14.38
CA ARG A 159 32.98 -40.03 -14.75
C ARG A 159 33.81 -40.76 -13.70
N VAL A 160 33.51 -40.57 -12.42
CA VAL A 160 34.21 -41.27 -11.33
C VAL A 160 33.89 -42.77 -11.38
N GLN A 161 32.62 -43.14 -11.58
CA GLN A 161 32.23 -44.55 -11.75
C GLN A 161 32.90 -45.19 -12.98
N ASP A 162 32.87 -44.53 -14.13
CA ASP A 162 33.50 -45.04 -15.34
C ASP A 162 35.01 -45.22 -15.17
N ALA A 163 35.69 -44.30 -14.47
CA ALA A 163 37.12 -44.42 -14.16
C ALA A 163 37.41 -45.60 -13.20
N GLU A 164 36.57 -45.82 -12.19
CA GLU A 164 36.68 -46.99 -11.30
C GLU A 164 36.47 -48.31 -12.07
N LEU A 165 35.47 -48.37 -12.96
CA LEU A 165 35.19 -49.53 -13.83
C LEU A 165 36.35 -49.85 -14.79
N VAL A 166 37.00 -48.84 -15.35
CA VAL A 166 38.20 -49.00 -16.20
C VAL A 166 39.39 -49.48 -15.38
N SER A 167 39.56 -49.01 -14.14
CA SER A 167 40.65 -49.47 -13.27
C SER A 167 40.51 -50.94 -12.86
N ILE A 168 39.27 -51.40 -12.58
CA ILE A 168 38.97 -52.78 -12.20
C ILE A 168 39.11 -53.75 -13.39
N SER A 169 38.78 -53.31 -14.61
CA SER A 169 38.91 -54.13 -15.82
C SER A 169 40.33 -54.20 -16.39
N GLY A 170 41.18 -53.21 -16.10
CA GLY A 170 42.59 -53.19 -16.49
C GLY A 170 43.50 -54.15 -15.71
N GLU A 171 43.12 -54.56 -14.49
CA GLU A 171 43.90 -55.50 -13.67
C GLU A 171 43.72 -56.98 -14.07
N SER A 172 42.76 -57.30 -14.96
CA SER A 172 42.48 -58.68 -15.38
C SER A 172 43.26 -59.18 -16.61
N GLN A 173 44.25 -58.42 -17.12
CA GLN A 173 45.05 -58.81 -18.29
C GLN A 173 46.56 -59.02 -18.05
N ILE A 174 47.03 -59.12 -16.80
CA ILE A 174 48.43 -59.46 -16.53
C ILE A 174 48.52 -60.59 -15.51
N THR A 175 48.42 -61.83 -15.98
CA THR A 175 49.16 -63.00 -15.48
C THR A 175 48.91 -64.16 -16.44
N GLU A 176 49.82 -64.34 -17.40
CA GLU A 176 50.21 -65.68 -17.90
C GLU A 176 51.24 -66.28 -16.93
#